data_AF-A0A508WSQ9-F1
#
_entry.id   AF-A0A508WSQ9-F1
#
_cell.length_a   1.000
_cell.length_b   1.000
_cell.length_c   1.000
_cell.angle_alpha   90.00
_cell.angle_beta   90.00
_cell.angle_gamma   90.00
#
_symmetry.space_group_name_H-M   'P 1'
#
loop_
_entity.id
_entity.type
_entity.pdbx_description
1 polymer ?
#
loop_
_entity_poly.entity_id
_entity_poly.type
_entity_poly.pdbx_seq_one_letter_code
_entity_poly.pdbx_strand_id
1 'polypeptide(L)'
;MFTAVLLIASLAVPSNLVSANATVDDLQSDFETAVACRQIDGRNVWKGELAYYIQSYVYEGDVAASADRADVADAVLPEDNEPETVKAFEEACSLAGSTGQARR
;
A
#
# COMPACT_ATOMS: atom_id res chain seq x y z
N MET A 1 -7.80 -45.98 20.66
CA MET A 1 -8.23 -44.70 21.26
C MET A 1 -7.10 -43.71 21.05
N PHE A 2 -7.15 -42.82 20.06
CA PHE A 2 -6.31 -41.62 20.01
C PHE A 2 -7.01 -40.58 19.13
N THR A 3 -7.66 -39.63 19.78
CA THR A 3 -8.28 -38.44 19.21
C THR A 3 -7.21 -37.40 18.91
N ALA A 4 -7.02 -37.04 17.64
CA ALA A 4 -6.21 -35.90 17.24
C ALA A 4 -7.13 -34.70 16.99
N VAL A 5 -7.04 -33.69 17.86
CA VAL A 5 -7.75 -32.41 17.72
C VAL A 5 -6.89 -31.50 16.85
N LEU A 6 -7.36 -31.19 15.64
CA LEU A 6 -6.80 -30.15 14.78
C LEU A 6 -7.32 -28.79 15.24
N LEU A 7 -6.45 -28.03 15.90
CA LEU A 7 -6.65 -26.60 16.16
C LEU A 7 -6.42 -25.83 14.86
N ILE A 8 -7.51 -25.49 14.18
CA ILE A 8 -7.47 -24.53 13.06
C ILE A 8 -7.40 -23.16 13.73
N ALA A 9 -6.18 -22.62 13.85
CA ALA A 9 -5.98 -21.24 14.26
C ALA A 9 -6.49 -20.34 13.14
N SER A 10 -7.69 -19.78 13.32
CA SER A 10 -8.23 -18.73 12.45
C SER A 10 -7.24 -17.56 12.44
N LEU A 11 -6.59 -17.36 11.30
CA LEU A 11 -5.85 -16.14 11.03
C LEU A 11 -6.88 -15.01 10.94
N ALA A 12 -7.10 -14.30 12.05
CA ALA A 12 -7.76 -13.02 12.02
C ALA A 12 -6.84 -12.09 11.21
N VAL A 13 -7.16 -11.91 9.93
CA VAL A 13 -6.61 -10.81 9.16
C VAL A 13 -7.10 -9.56 9.88
N PRO A 14 -6.22 -8.71 10.43
CA PRO A 14 -6.65 -7.42 10.92
C PRO A 14 -7.19 -6.69 9.68
N SER A 15 -8.51 -6.61 9.58
CA SER A 15 -9.18 -5.60 8.76
C SER A 15 -8.78 -4.27 9.39
N ASN A 16 -7.64 -3.72 8.97
CA ASN A 16 -7.32 -2.34 9.25
C ASN A 16 -8.43 -1.55 8.55
N LEU A 17 -9.43 -1.15 9.34
CA LEU A 17 -10.47 -0.23 8.93
C LEU A 17 -9.77 1.11 8.73
N VAL A 18 -9.18 1.28 7.54
CA VAL A 18 -8.77 2.58 7.03
C VAL A 18 -10.03 3.44 7.01
N SER A 19 -9.89 4.62 7.57
CA SER A 19 -11.00 5.52 7.89
C SER A 19 -11.56 6.14 6.62
N ALA A 20 -12.88 5.97 6.40
CA ALA A 20 -13.66 6.50 5.27
C ALA A 20 -13.68 8.04 5.09
N ASN A 21 -12.81 8.76 5.81
CA ASN A 21 -12.79 10.21 5.94
C ASN A 21 -11.36 10.78 5.88
N ALA A 22 -10.38 10.05 5.36
CA ALA A 22 -9.01 10.56 5.28
C ALA A 22 -8.97 11.90 4.51
N THR A 23 -8.43 12.93 5.15
CA THR A 23 -8.27 14.24 4.52
C THR A 23 -7.05 14.23 3.60
N VAL A 24 -6.93 15.25 2.75
CA VAL A 24 -5.72 15.42 1.91
C VAL A 24 -4.46 15.54 2.76
N ASP A 25 -4.53 16.24 3.90
CA ASP A 25 -3.39 16.39 4.81
C ASP A 25 -3.01 15.06 5.49
N ASP A 26 -4.01 14.22 5.82
CA ASP A 26 -3.76 12.87 6.35
C ASP A 26 -3.06 12.00 5.31
N LEU A 27 -3.54 12.01 4.06
CA LEU A 27 -2.96 11.24 2.96
C LEU A 27 -1.55 11.72 2.59
N GLN A 28 -1.29 13.03 2.68
CA GLN A 28 0.05 13.58 2.46
C GLN A 28 1.01 13.12 3.56
N SER A 29 0.59 13.19 4.82
CA SER A 29 1.39 12.74 5.96
C SER A 29 1.68 11.23 5.91
N ASP A 30 0.69 10.44 5.49
CA ASP A 30 0.84 9.00 5.32
C ASP A 30 1.82 8.66 4.17
N PHE A 31 1.74 9.38 3.04
CA PHE A 31 2.67 9.21 1.91
C PHE A 31 4.13 9.51 2.28
N GLU A 32 4.38 10.55 3.09
CA GLU A 32 5.74 10.92 3.53
C GLU A 32 6.45 9.82 4.34
N THR A 33 5.69 8.92 4.96
CA THR A 33 6.21 7.79 5.74
C THR A 33 6.07 6.44 5.02
N ALA A 34 5.44 6.43 3.85
CA ALA A 34 5.12 5.21 3.11
C ALA A 34 6.38 4.47 2.65
N VAL A 35 6.33 3.14 2.72
CA VAL A 35 7.47 2.27 2.37
C VAL A 35 7.36 1.77 0.95
N ALA A 36 8.49 1.74 0.23
CA ALA A 36 8.52 1.28 -1.15
C ALA A 36 8.16 -0.22 -1.26
N CYS A 37 7.34 -0.53 -2.27
CA CYS A 37 6.93 -1.88 -2.65
C CYS A 37 7.52 -2.25 -4.01
N ARG A 38 7.21 -3.47 -4.48
CA ARG A 38 7.48 -3.84 -5.88
C ARG A 38 6.64 -2.96 -6.81
N GLN A 39 7.21 -2.57 -7.95
CA GLN A 39 6.48 -1.82 -8.97
C GLN A 39 5.28 -2.61 -9.54
N ILE A 40 4.24 -1.87 -9.92
CA ILE A 40 3.09 -2.36 -10.71
C ILE A 40 3.14 -1.65 -12.05
N ASP A 41 3.15 -2.42 -13.15
CA ASP A 41 3.21 -1.89 -14.53
C ASP A 41 4.36 -0.87 -14.76
N GLY A 42 5.50 -1.07 -14.08
CA GLY A 42 6.67 -0.18 -14.16
C GLY A 42 6.55 1.14 -13.37
N ARG A 43 5.43 1.35 -12.66
CA ARG A 43 5.22 2.51 -11.77
C ARG A 43 5.70 2.17 -10.36
N ASN A 44 6.33 3.13 -9.71
CA ASN A 44 6.67 3.00 -8.28
C ASN A 44 5.39 2.88 -7.44
N VAL A 45 5.46 2.04 -6.41
CA VAL A 45 4.36 1.78 -5.48
C VAL A 45 4.89 1.89 -4.06
N TRP A 46 4.08 2.46 -3.17
CA TRP A 46 4.38 2.58 -1.75
C TRP A 46 3.19 2.15 -0.90
N LYS A 47 3.48 1.70 0.33
CA LYS A 47 2.49 1.34 1.34
C LYS A 47 2.57 2.30 2.50
N GLY A 48 1.51 3.08 2.70
CA GLY A 48 1.27 3.80 3.94
C GLY A 48 0.43 2.96 4.92
N GLU A 49 0.08 3.57 6.04
CA GLU A 49 -0.87 3.04 7.02
C GLU A 49 -2.32 3.21 6.57
N LEU A 50 -2.62 4.29 5.84
CA LEU A 50 -3.96 4.61 5.34
C LEU A 50 -4.17 4.12 3.91
N ALA A 51 -3.24 4.38 3.00
CA ALA A 51 -3.42 4.06 1.59
C ALA A 51 -2.24 3.30 0.98
N TYR A 52 -2.49 2.71 -0.18
CA TYR A 52 -1.43 2.44 -1.13
C TYR A 52 -1.24 3.65 -2.03
N TYR A 53 -0.02 3.86 -2.50
CA TYR A 53 0.32 4.98 -3.37
C TYR A 53 0.98 4.46 -4.64
N ILE A 54 0.63 5.05 -5.77
CA ILE A 54 1.22 4.69 -7.06
C ILE A 54 1.63 5.93 -7.84
N GLN A 55 2.85 5.90 -8.38
CA GLN A 55 3.45 7.04 -9.08
C GLN A 55 2.55 7.53 -10.21
N SER A 56 2.07 8.76 -10.16
CA SER A 56 1.18 9.31 -11.19
C SER A 56 1.90 9.42 -12.54
N TYR A 57 1.16 9.25 -13.64
CA TYR A 57 1.70 9.58 -14.97
C TYR A 57 1.76 11.10 -15.12
N VAL A 58 2.95 11.65 -15.34
CA VAL A 58 3.14 13.07 -15.64
C VAL A 58 3.41 13.21 -17.13
N TYR A 59 2.52 13.92 -17.84
CA TYR A 59 2.65 14.17 -19.27
C TYR A 59 3.58 15.36 -19.54
N GLU A 60 4.26 15.34 -20.70
CA GLU A 60 5.08 16.48 -21.11
C GLU A 60 4.21 17.74 -21.26
N GLY A 61 4.54 18.79 -20.50
CA GLY A 61 3.78 20.05 -20.46
C GLY A 61 3.18 20.39 -19.10
N ASP A 62 3.08 19.41 -18.19
CA ASP A 62 2.68 19.66 -16.81
C ASP A 62 3.87 20.23 -16.01
N VAL A 63 3.65 21.39 -15.38
CA VAL A 63 4.68 22.19 -14.67
C VAL A 63 5.38 21.42 -13.53
N ALA A 64 4.76 20.34 -13.03
CA ALA A 64 5.32 19.42 -12.04
C ALA A 64 6.43 18.48 -12.58
N ALA A 65 6.67 18.44 -13.90
CA ALA A 65 7.59 17.51 -14.53
C ALA A 65 9.10 17.78 -14.29
N SER A 66 9.46 18.84 -13.55
CA SER A 66 10.82 19.41 -13.59
C SER A 66 11.74 19.16 -12.39
N ALA A 67 11.35 18.38 -11.37
CA ALA A 67 12.32 17.99 -10.34
C ALA A 67 12.19 16.54 -9.87
N ASP A 68 11.00 16.04 -9.52
CA ASP A 68 10.90 14.71 -8.92
C ASP A 68 9.63 13.98 -9.34
N ARG A 69 9.73 13.17 -10.40
CA ARG A 69 8.66 12.20 -10.77
C ARG A 69 8.34 11.21 -9.65
N ALA A 70 9.19 11.12 -8.62
CA ALA A 70 8.96 10.30 -7.44
C ALA A 70 7.96 10.94 -6.45
N ASP A 71 7.71 12.25 -6.56
CA ASP A 71 6.98 13.02 -5.55
C ASP A 71 5.49 13.23 -5.89
N VAL A 72 5.03 12.68 -7.01
CA VAL A 72 3.61 12.73 -7.40
C VAL A 72 3.06 11.31 -7.44
N ALA A 73 2.10 11.03 -6.57
CA ALA A 73 1.45 9.74 -6.47
C ALA A 73 -0.06 9.89 -6.30
N ASP A 74 -0.79 8.93 -6.86
CA ASP A 74 -2.22 8.77 -6.64
C ASP A 74 -2.43 7.88 -5.42
N ALA A 75 -3.31 8.30 -4.50
CA ALA A 75 -3.72 7.49 -3.37
C ALA A 75 -4.76 6.46 -3.81
N VAL A 76 -4.57 5.21 -3.40
CA VAL A 76 -5.45 4.08 -3.63
C VAL A 76 -5.97 3.62 -2.26
N LEU A 77 -7.08 4.21 -1.85
CA LEU A 77 -7.77 3.84 -0.62
C LEU A 77 -8.55 2.54 -0.86
N PRO A 78 -8.42 1.52 0.02
CA PRO A 78 -9.13 0.25 -0.14
C PRO A 78 -10.65 0.38 -0.24
N GLU A 79 -11.25 1.36 0.44
CA GLU A 79 -12.68 1.62 0.45
C GLU A 79 -13.20 2.25 -0.85
N ASP A 80 -12.34 2.97 -1.58
CA ASP A 80 -12.70 3.69 -2.81
C ASP A 80 -12.40 2.87 -4.07
N ASN A 81 -11.85 1.66 -3.91
CA ASN A 81 -11.36 0.84 -5.00
C ASN A 81 -11.91 -0.59 -4.94
N GLU A 82 -12.03 -1.22 -6.11
CA GLU A 82 -12.47 -2.61 -6.19
C GLU A 82 -11.48 -3.55 -5.46
N PRO A 83 -11.96 -4.63 -4.80
CA PRO A 83 -11.10 -5.54 -4.06
C PRO A 83 -9.97 -6.16 -4.89
N GLU A 84 -10.22 -6.45 -6.18
CA GLU A 84 -9.19 -6.96 -7.10
C GLU A 84 -8.10 -5.91 -7.37
N THR A 85 -8.45 -4.63 -7.43
CA THR A 85 -7.47 -3.54 -7.53
C THR A 85 -6.60 -3.51 -6.29
N VAL A 86 -7.21 -3.49 -5.10
CA VAL A 86 -6.49 -3.46 -3.81
C VAL A 86 -5.57 -4.67 -3.65
N LYS A 87 -6.03 -5.86 -4.05
CA LYS A 87 -5.25 -7.10 -3.98
C LYS A 87 -3.94 -7.02 -4.77
N ALA A 88 -3.93 -6.35 -5.93
CA ALA A 88 -2.70 -6.15 -6.70
C ALA A 88 -1.64 -5.34 -5.90
N PHE A 89 -2.09 -4.35 -5.12
CA PHE A 89 -1.22 -3.56 -4.23
C PHE A 89 -0.76 -4.37 -3.01
N GLU A 90 -1.65 -5.15 -2.40
CA GLU A 90 -1.28 -6.06 -1.31
C GLU A 90 -0.19 -7.05 -1.74
N GLU A 91 -0.35 -7.66 -2.92
CA GLU A 91 0.63 -8.58 -3.49
C GLU A 91 1.96 -7.88 -3.78
N ALA A 92 1.94 -6.67 -4.34
CA ALA A 92 3.14 -5.86 -4.58
C ALA A 92 3.90 -5.52 -3.29
N CYS A 93 3.19 -5.34 -2.17
CA CYS A 93 3.75 -4.94 -0.89
C CYS A 93 4.01 -6.11 0.09
N SER A 94 3.61 -7.34 -0.26
CA SER A 94 3.76 -8.54 0.58
C SER A 94 5.21 -8.85 1.00
N LEU A 95 6.20 -8.41 0.22
CA LEU A 95 7.64 -8.58 0.52
C LEU A 95 8.25 -7.39 1.29
N ALA A 96 7.64 -6.21 1.25
CA ALA A 96 8.16 -5.00 1.89
C ALA A 96 8.13 -5.11 3.44
N GLY A 97 7.26 -5.95 3.99
CA GLY A 97 7.22 -6.26 5.43
C GLY A 97 8.30 -7.24 5.91
N SER A 98 9.01 -7.94 5.01
CA SER A 98 9.99 -8.97 5.39
C SER A 98 11.39 -8.39 5.69
N THR A 99 11.74 -7.26 5.09
CA THR A 99 13.06 -6.62 5.26
C THR A 99 13.19 -5.78 6.54
N GLY A 100 12.07 -5.47 7.21
CA GLY A 100 12.06 -4.76 8.50
C GLY A 100 12.33 -5.64 9.73
N GLN A 101 12.26 -6.97 9.61
CA GLN A 101 12.42 -7.91 10.74
C GLN A 101 13.82 -8.56 10.81
N ALA A 102 14.68 -8.33 9.82
CA ALA A 102 16.00 -9.00 9.71
C ALA A 102 17.20 -8.15 10.18
N ARG A 103 16.98 -7.05 10.91
CA ARG A 103 18.05 -6.34 11.66
C ARG A 103 17.71 -6.30 13.14
N ARG A 104 18.04 -7.38 13.85
CA ARG A 104 18.34 -7.35 15.29
C ARG A 104 19.66 -8.04 15.51
#